data_AF-A0A964QKE0-F1
#
_entry.id   AF-A0A964QKE0-F1
#
_cell.length_a   1.000
_cell.length_b   1.000
_cell.length_c   1.000
_cell.angle_alpha   90.00
_cell.angle_beta   90.00
_cell.angle_gamma   90.00
#
_symmetry.space_group_name_H-M   'P 1'
#
loop_
_entity.id
_entity.type
_entity.pdbx_description
1 polymer ?
#
loop_
_entity_poly.entity_id
_entity_poly.type
_entity_poly.pdbx_seq_one_letter_code
_entity_poly.pdbx_strand_id
1 'polypeptide(L)'
;MACHGPRYNKMLERWKGTLDQRLALARRELVQARSGLGGGAQELSDAEDNLLLVERGHGVHNVDYALDILAANHALLNTALKRVGRPGLSGAGWEPPPYQNDCLRCHQGQESRTGTFAGKPFAHQPRVVDQKIDCTRCHRPHEQRAPGEVVSMPAHECAPCHHTPAAKNECSHCHAAITTQTLVYHRKQFSHKYHLEKEELKCLDCHTLQERPGLKAKACAGCHEDEN
;
A
#
# COMPACT_ATOMS: atom_id res chain seq x y z
N MET A 1 7.65 31.13 -18.99
CA MET A 1 6.42 31.12 -18.17
C MET A 1 6.34 29.78 -17.46
N ALA A 2 6.22 29.76 -16.14
CA ALA A 2 6.05 28.53 -15.38
C ALA A 2 4.55 28.23 -15.24
N CYS A 3 4.10 27.08 -15.76
CA CYS A 3 2.69 26.68 -15.69
C CYS A 3 2.24 26.28 -14.27
N HIS A 4 3.18 26.08 -13.35
CA HIS A 4 2.91 25.77 -11.94
C HIS A 4 3.96 26.40 -11.03
N GLY A 5 3.60 26.59 -9.75
CA GLY A 5 4.54 27.04 -8.72
C GLY A 5 5.46 25.91 -8.23
N PRO A 6 6.59 26.23 -7.57
CA PRO A 6 7.57 25.24 -7.09
C PRO A 6 7.00 24.18 -6.13
N ARG A 7 5.93 24.52 -5.39
CA ARG A 7 5.27 23.61 -4.44
C ARG A 7 4.61 22.40 -5.11
N TYR A 8 4.32 22.48 -6.41
CA TYR A 8 3.69 21.41 -7.20
C TYR A 8 4.70 20.50 -7.90
N ASN A 9 6.00 20.81 -7.89
CA ASN A 9 6.99 20.09 -8.68
C ASN A 9 6.98 18.58 -8.40
N LYS A 10 6.97 18.19 -7.12
CA LYS A 10 6.94 16.77 -6.72
C LYS A 10 5.64 16.06 -7.11
N MET A 11 4.53 16.80 -7.11
CA MET A 11 3.23 16.28 -7.54
C MET A 11 3.20 16.09 -9.05
N LEU A 12 3.71 17.05 -9.81
CA LEU A 12 3.83 16.95 -11.26
C LEU A 12 4.78 15.82 -11.67
N GLU A 13 5.94 15.69 -11.03
CA GLU A 13 6.87 14.57 -11.25
C GLU A 13 6.17 13.23 -11.00
N ARG A 14 5.34 13.15 -9.95
CA ARG A 14 4.55 11.96 -9.65
C ARG A 14 3.52 11.69 -10.74
N TRP A 15 2.73 12.68 -11.14
CA TRP A 15 1.73 12.52 -12.20
C TRP A 15 2.35 12.06 -13.51
N LYS A 16 3.48 12.66 -13.92
CA LYS A 16 4.24 12.23 -15.09
C LYS A 16 4.64 10.77 -14.98
N GLY A 17 5.30 10.39 -13.87
CA GLY A 17 5.73 9.01 -13.66
C GLY A 17 4.56 8.01 -13.65
N THR A 18 3.45 8.36 -13.01
CA THR A 18 2.24 7.53 -13.00
C THR A 18 1.67 7.39 -14.41
N LEU A 19 1.47 8.49 -15.14
CA LEU A 19 0.93 8.46 -16.51
C LEU A 19 1.85 7.72 -17.48
N ASP A 20 3.17 7.91 -17.41
CA ASP A 20 4.13 7.23 -18.26
C ASP A 20 4.06 5.71 -18.07
N GLN A 21 3.98 5.25 -16.82
CA GLN A 21 3.81 3.83 -16.50
C GLN A 21 2.50 3.28 -17.06
N ARG A 22 1.41 4.04 -16.97
CA ARG A 22 0.07 3.62 -17.43
C ARG A 22 -0.06 3.62 -18.94
N LEU A 23 0.46 4.64 -19.62
CA LEU A 23 0.57 4.69 -21.07
C LEU A 23 1.40 3.51 -21.59
N ALA A 24 2.53 3.20 -20.94
CA ALA A 24 3.35 2.05 -21.32
C ALA A 24 2.60 0.72 -21.16
N LEU A 25 1.79 0.56 -20.10
CA LEU A 25 0.94 -0.62 -19.93
C LEU A 25 -0.15 -0.69 -21.01
N ALA A 26 -0.92 0.38 -21.21
CA ALA A 26 -2.02 0.42 -22.16
C ALA A 26 -1.55 0.19 -23.62
N ARG A 27 -0.35 0.67 -24.00
CA ARG A 27 0.26 0.34 -25.31
C ARG A 27 0.55 -1.16 -25.45
N ARG A 28 1.08 -1.82 -24.40
CA ARG A 28 1.31 -3.28 -24.42
C ARG A 28 0.00 -4.04 -24.54
N GLU A 29 -1.01 -3.62 -23.79
CA GLU A 29 -2.35 -4.19 -23.82
C GLU A 29 -3.00 -4.09 -25.21
N LEU A 30 -2.90 -2.93 -25.87
CA LEU A 30 -3.37 -2.74 -27.23
C LEU A 30 -2.70 -3.70 -28.22
N VAL A 31 -1.38 -3.85 -28.14
CA VAL A 31 -0.63 -4.78 -29.01
C VAL A 31 -1.09 -6.23 -28.78
N GLN A 32 -1.25 -6.64 -27.53
CA GLN A 32 -1.74 -7.98 -27.18
C GLN A 32 -3.18 -8.20 -27.68
N ALA A 33 -4.07 -7.22 -27.46
CA ALA A 33 -5.45 -7.29 -27.89
C ALA A 33 -5.57 -7.37 -29.42
N ARG A 34 -4.74 -6.63 -30.16
CA ARG A 34 -4.69 -6.66 -31.63
C ARG A 34 -4.38 -8.06 -32.15
N SER A 35 -3.49 -8.80 -31.50
CA SER A 35 -3.22 -10.21 -31.83
C SER A 35 -4.39 -11.14 -31.52
N GLY A 36 -5.18 -10.86 -30.48
CA GLY A 36 -6.31 -11.69 -30.09
C GLY A 36 -7.59 -11.46 -30.91
N LEU A 37 -7.88 -10.19 -31.24
CA LEU A 37 -9.10 -9.73 -31.91
C LEU A 37 -9.01 -9.72 -33.44
N GLY A 38 -7.80 -9.57 -33.99
CA GLY A 38 -7.61 -9.23 -35.41
C GLY A 38 -7.80 -7.73 -35.67
N GLY A 39 -7.14 -7.20 -36.70
CA GLY A 39 -6.95 -5.74 -36.90
C GLY A 39 -8.17 -4.90 -37.28
N GLY A 40 -9.38 -5.49 -37.36
CA GLY A 40 -10.60 -4.80 -37.80
C GLY A 40 -11.63 -4.52 -36.70
N ALA A 41 -11.32 -4.81 -35.43
CA ALA A 41 -12.23 -4.57 -34.33
C ALA A 41 -12.30 -3.06 -33.99
N GLN A 42 -13.51 -2.49 -33.90
CA GLN A 42 -13.72 -1.09 -33.53
C GLN A 42 -13.06 -0.76 -32.18
N GLU A 43 -13.07 -1.71 -31.25
CA GLU A 43 -12.47 -1.53 -29.92
C GLU A 43 -10.95 -1.31 -29.95
N LEU A 44 -10.26 -1.76 -31.01
CA LEU A 44 -8.85 -1.43 -31.20
C LEU A 44 -8.66 0.03 -31.63
N SER A 45 -9.53 0.54 -32.51
CA SER A 45 -9.52 1.93 -32.93
C SER A 45 -9.85 2.85 -31.76
N ASP A 46 -10.91 2.55 -31.02
CA ASP A 46 -11.32 3.33 -29.85
C ASP A 46 -10.20 3.36 -28.79
N ALA A 47 -9.53 2.22 -28.56
CA ALA A 47 -8.40 2.16 -27.64
C ALA A 47 -7.19 2.99 -28.11
N GLU A 48 -6.93 3.02 -29.42
CA GLU A 48 -5.90 3.87 -30.03
C GLU A 48 -6.22 5.36 -29.89
N ASP A 49 -7.46 5.75 -30.16
CA ASP A 49 -7.90 7.14 -30.03
C ASP A 49 -7.81 7.63 -28.58
N ASN A 50 -8.19 6.78 -27.62
CA ASN A 50 -8.05 7.05 -26.20
C ASN A 50 -6.58 7.20 -25.76
N LEU A 51 -5.68 6.37 -26.28
CA LEU A 51 -4.23 6.52 -26.04
C LEU A 51 -3.72 7.85 -26.59
N LEU A 52 -4.08 8.18 -27.84
CA LEU A 52 -3.70 9.42 -28.51
C LEU A 52 -4.23 10.64 -27.76
N LEU A 53 -5.45 10.59 -27.24
CA LEU A 53 -6.04 11.66 -26.44
C LEU A 53 -5.21 11.95 -25.19
N VAL A 54 -4.82 10.91 -24.45
CA VAL A 54 -4.03 11.08 -23.21
C VAL A 54 -2.61 11.56 -23.51
N GLU A 55 -1.99 11.03 -24.57
CA GLU A 55 -0.63 11.39 -24.99
C GLU A 55 -0.55 12.83 -25.49
N ARG A 56 -1.41 13.20 -26.45
CA ARG A 56 -1.42 14.53 -27.08
C ARG A 56 -2.05 15.59 -26.19
N GLY A 57 -3.01 15.20 -25.38
CA GLY A 57 -3.66 16.08 -24.40
C GLY A 57 -2.79 16.39 -23.19
N HIS A 58 -1.60 15.79 -23.08
CA HIS A 58 -0.72 15.90 -21.91
C HIS A 58 -1.48 15.65 -20.61
N GLY A 59 -1.85 14.38 -20.37
CA GLY A 59 -2.74 13.96 -19.27
C GLY A 59 -2.45 14.54 -17.88
N VAL A 60 -1.26 15.07 -17.60
CA VAL A 60 -0.94 15.83 -16.37
C VAL A 60 -1.84 17.03 -16.12
N HIS A 61 -2.51 17.58 -17.15
CA HIS A 61 -3.47 18.67 -16.99
C HIS A 61 -4.84 18.22 -16.47
N ASN A 62 -5.16 16.93 -16.58
CA ASN A 62 -6.33 16.31 -15.99
C ASN A 62 -6.02 14.83 -15.70
N VAL A 63 -5.17 14.61 -14.68
CA VAL A 63 -4.59 13.29 -14.41
C VAL A 63 -5.65 12.26 -14.05
N ASP A 64 -6.71 12.67 -13.34
CA ASP A 64 -7.82 11.79 -12.95
C ASP A 64 -8.54 11.25 -14.19
N TYR A 65 -8.98 12.15 -15.07
CA TYR A 65 -9.63 11.80 -16.33
C TYR A 65 -8.72 11.00 -17.26
N ALA A 66 -7.43 11.35 -17.32
CA ALA A 66 -6.46 10.61 -18.12
C ALA A 66 -6.30 9.17 -17.63
N LEU A 67 -6.30 8.93 -16.33
CA LEU A 67 -6.26 7.59 -15.75
C LEU A 67 -7.57 6.83 -15.99
N ASP A 68 -8.72 7.50 -15.89
CA ASP A 68 -10.03 6.92 -16.21
C ASP A 68 -10.13 6.46 -17.66
N ILE A 69 -9.62 7.25 -18.63
CA ILE A 69 -9.55 6.86 -20.03
C ILE A 69 -8.71 5.57 -20.19
N LEU A 70 -7.57 5.48 -19.53
CA LEU A 70 -6.69 4.31 -19.63
C LEU A 70 -7.30 3.07 -18.96
N ALA A 71 -8.03 3.25 -17.86
CA ALA A 71 -8.79 2.17 -17.22
C ALA A 71 -9.96 1.70 -18.11
N ALA A 72 -10.69 2.64 -18.73
CA ALA A 72 -11.74 2.33 -19.69
C ALA A 72 -11.20 1.57 -20.90
N ASN A 73 -10.01 1.90 -21.39
CA ASN A 73 -9.30 1.15 -22.43
C ASN A 73 -9.07 -0.31 -22.04
N HIS A 74 -8.55 -0.55 -20.83
CA HIS A 74 -8.32 -1.91 -20.34
C HIS A 74 -9.63 -2.72 -20.30
N ALA A 75 -10.71 -2.12 -19.80
CA ALA A 75 -12.03 -2.76 -19.72
C ALA A 75 -12.63 -3.04 -21.10
N LEU A 76 -12.49 -2.09 -22.03
CA LEU A 76 -12.93 -2.19 -23.42
C LEU A 76 -12.27 -3.38 -24.13
N LEU A 77 -10.94 -3.45 -24.08
CA LEU A 77 -10.16 -4.50 -24.73
C LEU A 77 -10.45 -5.88 -24.13
N ASN A 78 -10.56 -5.99 -22.81
CA ASN A 78 -10.93 -7.25 -22.15
C ASN A 78 -12.34 -7.72 -22.51
N THR A 79 -13.29 -6.80 -22.60
CA THR A 79 -14.67 -7.10 -23.02
C THR A 79 -14.68 -7.65 -24.44
N ALA A 80 -13.93 -7.03 -25.36
CA ALA A 80 -13.80 -7.51 -26.73
C ALA A 80 -13.13 -8.90 -26.80
N LEU A 81 -12.03 -9.12 -26.06
CA LEU A 81 -11.32 -10.41 -26.04
C LEU A 81 -12.21 -11.54 -25.52
N LYS A 82 -12.96 -11.28 -24.44
CA LYS A 82 -13.93 -12.22 -23.87
C LYS A 82 -15.00 -12.60 -24.89
N ARG A 83 -15.50 -11.64 -25.68
CA ARG A 83 -16.54 -11.86 -26.71
C ARG A 83 -16.10 -12.86 -27.79
N VAL A 84 -14.81 -12.87 -28.14
CA VAL A 84 -14.24 -13.79 -29.14
C VAL A 84 -13.62 -15.05 -28.51
N GLY A 85 -13.86 -15.31 -27.22
CA GLY A 85 -13.35 -16.49 -26.53
C GLY A 85 -11.83 -16.49 -26.31
N ARG A 86 -11.19 -15.32 -26.34
CA ARG A 86 -9.76 -15.17 -26.03
C ARG A 86 -9.54 -14.91 -24.54
N PRO A 87 -8.40 -15.34 -23.97
CA PRO A 87 -8.01 -14.94 -22.63
C PRO A 87 -7.98 -13.41 -22.51
N GLY A 88 -8.39 -12.90 -21.35
CA GLY A 88 -8.23 -11.48 -21.04
C GLY A 88 -6.76 -11.08 -20.93
N LEU A 89 -6.51 -9.78 -21.01
CA LEU A 89 -5.20 -9.19 -20.79
C LEU A 89 -4.72 -9.49 -19.36
N SER A 90 -3.43 -9.75 -19.22
CA SER A 90 -2.82 -10.08 -17.92
C SER A 90 -2.50 -8.82 -17.12
N GLY A 91 -2.71 -8.87 -15.80
CA GLY A 91 -2.68 -7.71 -14.92
C GLY A 91 -4.06 -7.09 -14.82
N ALA A 92 -4.48 -6.68 -13.62
CA ALA A 92 -5.83 -6.18 -13.35
C ALA A 92 -6.15 -4.82 -14.02
N GLY A 93 -5.36 -4.41 -15.00
CA GLY A 93 -5.23 -3.01 -15.36
C GLY A 93 -4.70 -2.22 -14.16
N TRP A 94 -4.72 -0.89 -14.27
CA TRP A 94 -4.76 -0.10 -13.05
C TRP A 94 -6.16 -0.27 -12.45
N GLU A 95 -6.25 -0.96 -11.32
CA GLU A 95 -7.43 -0.83 -10.49
C GLU A 95 -7.26 0.46 -9.68
N PRO A 96 -8.03 1.53 -9.97
CA PRO A 96 -8.18 2.60 -8.99
C PRO A 96 -8.61 1.96 -7.67
N PRO A 97 -8.23 2.56 -6.52
CA PRO A 97 -8.80 2.14 -5.26
C PRO A 97 -10.33 2.14 -5.39
N PRO A 98 -11.03 1.09 -4.93
CA PRO A 98 -12.47 0.93 -5.17
C PRO A 98 -13.32 1.86 -4.27
N TYR A 99 -12.75 2.99 -3.87
CA TYR A 99 -13.36 4.02 -3.07
C TYR A 99 -12.92 5.39 -3.59
N GLN A 100 -13.88 6.30 -3.66
CA GLN A 100 -13.61 7.71 -3.94
C GLN A 100 -12.91 8.32 -2.72
N ASN A 101 -11.78 8.98 -2.92
CA ASN A 101 -11.16 9.79 -1.86
C ASN A 101 -10.64 11.12 -2.41
N ASP A 102 -10.83 12.18 -1.64
CA ASP A 102 -10.44 13.53 -2.06
C ASP A 102 -8.93 13.71 -2.17
N CYS A 103 -8.14 12.89 -1.47
CA CYS A 103 -6.68 12.96 -1.53
C CYS A 103 -6.17 12.59 -2.94
N LEU A 104 -6.76 11.57 -3.56
CA LEU A 104 -6.38 11.06 -4.86
C LEU A 104 -6.86 11.92 -6.01
N ARG A 105 -7.57 13.03 -5.78
CA ARG A 105 -7.82 14.04 -6.82
C ARG A 105 -6.56 14.81 -7.20
N CYS A 106 -5.59 14.87 -6.29
CA CYS A 106 -4.30 15.52 -6.52
C CYS A 106 -3.10 14.61 -6.25
N HIS A 107 -3.25 13.56 -5.45
CA HIS A 107 -2.16 12.67 -5.03
C HIS A 107 -2.18 11.32 -5.75
N GLN A 108 -2.56 11.29 -7.03
CA GLN A 108 -2.62 10.08 -7.85
C GLN A 108 -1.27 9.33 -7.87
N GLY A 109 -1.32 8.01 -7.73
CA GLY A 109 -0.17 7.11 -7.68
C GLY A 109 0.43 6.94 -6.28
N GLN A 110 -0.06 7.64 -5.26
CA GLN A 110 0.37 7.40 -3.87
C GLN A 110 -0.21 6.10 -3.31
N GLU A 111 -1.38 5.66 -3.80
CA GLU A 111 -2.05 4.43 -3.39
C GLU A 111 -1.26 3.15 -3.65
N SER A 112 -0.37 3.18 -4.64
CA SER A 112 0.50 2.08 -5.04
C SER A 112 1.97 2.31 -4.69
N ARG A 113 2.28 3.38 -3.96
CA ARG A 113 3.66 3.78 -3.66
C ARG A 113 4.37 2.75 -2.80
N THR A 114 5.64 2.52 -3.12
CA THR A 114 6.59 1.78 -2.29
C THR A 114 7.61 2.73 -1.64
N GLY A 115 8.22 2.29 -0.54
CA GLY A 115 9.22 3.05 0.18
C GLY A 115 9.71 2.29 1.41
N THR A 116 10.15 3.04 2.41
CA THR A 116 10.61 2.49 3.69
C THR A 116 9.83 3.12 4.84
N PHE A 117 9.46 2.29 5.81
CA PHE A 117 8.85 2.72 7.08
C PHE A 117 9.61 2.08 8.23
N ALA A 118 10.09 2.88 9.19
CA ALA A 118 10.88 2.41 10.32
C ALA A 118 12.06 1.48 9.92
N GLY A 119 12.74 1.81 8.81
CA GLY A 119 13.87 1.01 8.28
C GLY A 119 13.48 -0.29 7.56
N LYS A 120 12.19 -0.57 7.37
CA LYS A 120 11.69 -1.77 6.68
C LYS A 120 11.02 -1.40 5.34
N PRO A 121 11.08 -2.26 4.32
CA PRO A 121 10.32 -2.07 3.10
C PRO A 121 8.81 -1.93 3.38
N PHE A 122 8.18 -0.95 2.76
CA PHE A 122 6.75 -0.68 2.90
C PHE A 122 6.12 -0.44 1.53
N ALA A 123 4.93 -1.01 1.31
CA ALA A 123 4.18 -0.90 0.07
C ALA A 123 2.72 -0.58 0.38
N HIS A 124 2.17 0.45 -0.25
CA HIS A 124 0.79 0.88 -0.05
C HIS A 124 -0.21 -0.08 -0.70
N GLN A 125 0.09 -0.59 -1.91
CA GLN A 125 -0.81 -1.43 -2.71
C GLN A 125 -1.58 -2.49 -1.90
N PRO A 126 -0.92 -3.38 -1.11
CA PRO A 126 -1.64 -4.46 -0.43
C PRO A 126 -2.56 -4.01 0.71
N ARG A 127 -2.45 -2.75 1.15
CA ARG A 127 -3.24 -2.18 2.24
C ARG A 127 -4.28 -1.20 1.69
N VAL A 128 -3.82 -0.25 0.90
CA VAL A 128 -4.64 0.86 0.40
C VAL A 128 -5.56 0.41 -0.73
N VAL A 129 -5.05 -0.40 -1.68
CA VAL A 129 -5.83 -0.88 -2.82
C VAL A 129 -6.51 -2.21 -2.48
N ASP A 130 -5.71 -3.24 -2.17
CA ASP A 130 -6.23 -4.61 -2.03
C ASP A 130 -7.16 -4.76 -0.80
N GLN A 131 -6.83 -4.12 0.33
CA GLN A 131 -7.65 -4.13 1.55
C GLN A 131 -8.61 -2.94 1.65
N LYS A 132 -8.61 -2.04 0.66
CA LYS A 132 -9.52 -0.88 0.58
C LYS A 132 -9.44 0.06 1.80
N ILE A 133 -8.25 0.24 2.37
CA ILE A 133 -8.03 1.11 3.53
C ILE A 133 -7.86 2.56 3.06
N ASP A 134 -8.71 3.45 3.57
CA ASP A 134 -8.66 4.89 3.27
C ASP A 134 -7.36 5.56 3.77
N CYS A 135 -6.88 6.58 3.06
CA CYS A 135 -5.66 7.31 3.39
C CYS A 135 -5.70 7.92 4.81
N THR A 136 -6.86 8.40 5.25
CA THR A 136 -7.05 9.06 6.54
C THR A 136 -7.01 8.10 7.73
N ARG A 137 -7.05 6.78 7.48
CA ARG A 137 -6.85 5.77 8.52
C ARG A 137 -5.44 5.83 9.13
N CYS A 138 -4.46 6.28 8.34
CA CYS A 138 -3.05 6.30 8.70
C CYS A 138 -2.45 7.71 8.66
N HIS A 139 -2.95 8.57 7.77
CA HIS A 139 -2.41 9.90 7.54
C HIS A 139 -3.39 10.99 7.94
N ARG A 140 -2.88 12.05 8.55
CA ARG A 140 -3.69 13.23 8.85
C ARG A 140 -4.02 13.99 7.56
N PRO A 141 -5.26 14.53 7.43
CA PRO A 141 -5.63 15.37 6.29
C PRO A 141 -4.92 16.73 6.34
N HIS A 142 -4.99 17.52 5.26
CA HIS A 142 -4.21 18.76 5.13
C HIS A 142 -4.61 19.82 6.17
N GLU A 143 -5.88 19.88 6.57
CA GLU A 143 -6.39 20.86 7.53
C GLU A 143 -5.78 20.67 8.93
N GLN A 144 -5.25 19.48 9.22
CA GLN A 144 -4.64 19.11 10.49
C GLN A 144 -3.10 19.13 10.46
N ARG A 145 -2.50 19.60 9.36
CA ARG A 145 -1.05 19.53 9.12
C ARG A 145 -0.46 20.92 8.99
N ALA A 146 0.75 21.08 9.51
CA ALA A 146 1.47 22.35 9.35
C ALA A 146 1.86 22.57 7.88
N PRO A 147 1.91 23.82 7.39
CA PRO A 147 2.38 24.11 6.04
C PRO A 147 3.78 23.53 5.79
N GLY A 148 3.89 22.67 4.77
CA GLY A 148 5.16 22.02 4.41
C GLY A 148 5.52 20.78 5.24
N GLU A 149 4.68 20.38 6.20
CA GLU A 149 4.83 19.12 6.92
C GLU A 149 4.86 17.95 5.92
N VAL A 150 5.79 17.00 6.11
CA VAL A 150 5.84 15.78 5.28
C VAL A 150 4.71 14.85 5.70
N VAL A 151 4.02 14.22 4.74
CA VAL A 151 3.03 13.18 5.05
C VAL A 151 3.77 12.01 5.71
N SER A 152 3.43 11.72 6.96
CA SER A 152 3.93 10.56 7.70
C SER A 152 2.82 9.98 8.58
N MET A 153 3.03 8.76 9.06
CA MET A 153 2.18 8.15 10.09
C MET A 153 3.05 7.72 11.28
N PRO A 154 2.58 7.83 12.52
CA PRO A 154 3.27 7.26 13.67
C PRO A 154 3.11 5.73 13.71
N ALA A 155 4.07 5.02 14.30
CA ALA A 155 4.09 3.54 14.30
C ALA A 155 2.89 2.89 15.02
N HIS A 156 2.25 3.60 15.94
CA HIS A 156 1.07 3.06 16.64
C HIS A 156 -0.13 2.89 15.71
N GLU A 157 -0.20 3.58 14.57
CA GLU A 157 -1.27 3.39 13.57
C GLU A 157 -1.27 1.99 12.94
N CYS A 158 -0.19 1.21 13.09
CA CYS A 158 -0.16 -0.18 12.67
C CYS A 158 -0.90 -1.12 13.65
N ALA A 159 -0.97 -0.74 14.94
CA ALA A 159 -1.45 -1.62 16.01
C ALA A 159 -2.91 -2.05 15.86
N PRO A 160 -3.87 -1.21 15.42
CA PRO A 160 -5.27 -1.62 15.30
C PRO A 160 -5.52 -2.83 14.37
N CYS A 161 -4.63 -3.08 13.40
CA CYS A 161 -4.73 -4.24 12.50
C CYS A 161 -3.73 -5.34 12.86
N HIS A 162 -2.52 -4.98 13.32
CA HIS A 162 -1.43 -5.93 13.57
C HIS A 162 -1.29 -6.41 15.01
N HIS A 163 -1.90 -5.74 16.00
CA HIS A 163 -2.01 -6.21 17.38
C HIS A 163 -3.41 -6.79 17.62
N THR A 164 -3.80 -7.73 16.76
CA THR A 164 -5.05 -8.48 16.89
C THR A 164 -4.75 -9.98 16.83
N PRO A 165 -5.59 -10.86 17.42
CA PRO A 165 -5.38 -12.31 17.30
C PRO A 165 -5.43 -12.82 15.85
N ALA A 166 -6.04 -12.06 14.94
CA ALA A 166 -6.12 -12.36 13.52
C ALA A 166 -4.89 -11.86 12.72
N ALA A 167 -3.97 -11.15 13.36
CA ALA A 167 -2.76 -10.65 12.69
C ALA A 167 -1.89 -11.82 12.22
N LYS A 168 -1.58 -11.84 10.92
CA LYS A 168 -0.79 -12.91 10.29
C LYS A 168 0.72 -12.78 10.49
N ASN A 169 1.19 -11.59 10.88
CA ASN A 169 2.62 -11.32 11.00
C ASN A 169 3.13 -11.75 12.37
N GLU A 170 4.33 -12.31 12.39
CA GLU A 170 5.06 -12.56 13.63
C GLU A 170 5.45 -11.24 14.32
N CYS A 171 5.53 -11.27 15.66
CA CYS A 171 5.90 -10.10 16.47
C CYS A 171 7.29 -9.54 16.07
N SER A 172 8.22 -10.44 15.74
CA SER A 172 9.60 -10.16 15.30
C SER A 172 9.67 -9.33 14.01
N HIS A 173 8.63 -9.39 13.17
CA HIS A 173 8.57 -8.64 11.92
C HIS A 173 8.64 -7.13 12.18
N CYS A 174 8.02 -6.66 13.27
CA CYS A 174 8.03 -5.25 13.68
C CYS A 174 8.98 -4.99 14.87
N HIS A 175 9.02 -5.90 15.85
CA HIS A 175 9.84 -5.76 17.05
C HIS A 175 11.16 -6.51 16.91
N ALA A 176 12.18 -5.79 16.42
CA ALA A 176 13.52 -6.34 16.28
C ALA A 176 14.05 -6.84 17.64
N ALA A 177 14.72 -8.00 17.62
CA ALA A 177 15.31 -8.65 18.78
C ALA A 177 14.34 -9.03 19.92
N ILE A 178 13.01 -8.95 19.73
CA ILE A 178 12.04 -9.30 20.79
C ILE A 178 12.20 -10.74 21.29
N THR A 179 12.71 -11.64 20.45
CA THR A 179 12.95 -13.05 20.80
C THR A 179 14.32 -13.31 21.42
N THR A 180 15.28 -12.38 21.29
CA THR A 180 16.67 -12.57 21.74
C THR A 180 17.10 -11.57 22.80
N GLN A 181 16.28 -10.57 23.10
CA GLN A 181 16.59 -9.52 24.05
C GLN A 181 16.73 -10.07 25.47
N THR A 182 17.81 -9.66 26.14
CA THR A 182 17.96 -9.81 27.59
C THR A 182 17.66 -8.47 28.26
N LEU A 183 16.73 -8.48 29.20
CA LEU A 183 16.34 -7.33 30.03
C LEU A 183 16.97 -7.46 31.42
N VAL A 184 17.14 -6.33 32.11
CA VAL A 184 17.49 -6.33 33.54
C VAL A 184 16.28 -5.80 34.31
N TYR A 185 15.76 -6.61 35.23
CA TYR A 185 14.63 -6.26 36.08
C TYR A 185 14.98 -6.58 37.54
N HIS A 186 14.86 -5.59 38.44
CA HIS A 186 15.30 -5.70 39.84
C HIS A 186 16.69 -6.35 40.03
N ARG A 187 17.69 -5.95 39.23
CA ARG A 187 19.05 -6.50 39.24
C ARG A 187 19.17 -7.98 38.81
N LYS A 188 18.07 -8.66 38.46
CA LYS A 188 18.06 -9.99 37.85
C LYS A 188 18.02 -9.85 36.32
N GLN A 189 18.68 -10.76 35.60
CA GLN A 189 18.64 -10.80 34.14
C GLN A 189 17.46 -11.66 33.67
N PHE A 190 16.67 -11.15 32.74
CA PHE A 190 15.58 -11.87 32.08
C PHE A 190 15.92 -12.07 30.61
N SER A 191 16.06 -13.32 30.16
CA SER A 191 16.36 -13.64 28.75
C SER A 191 15.10 -14.12 28.03
N HIS A 192 14.62 -13.38 27.02
CA HIS A 192 13.52 -13.86 26.17
C HIS A 192 13.87 -15.17 25.47
N LYS A 193 15.12 -15.30 25.01
CA LYS A 193 15.59 -16.50 24.31
C LYS A 193 15.42 -17.75 25.17
N TYR A 194 15.82 -17.68 26.44
CA TYR A 194 15.69 -18.80 27.37
C TYR A 194 14.22 -19.21 27.54
N HIS A 195 13.34 -18.24 27.80
CA HIS A 195 11.92 -18.54 28.04
C HIS A 195 11.18 -19.04 26.79
N LEU A 196 11.55 -18.55 25.60
CA LEU A 196 10.94 -19.00 24.34
C LEU A 196 11.47 -20.36 23.87
N GLU A 197 12.77 -20.62 24.00
CA GLU A 197 13.41 -21.83 23.45
C GLU A 197 13.57 -22.98 24.45
N LYS A 198 13.74 -22.69 25.74
CA LYS A 198 13.97 -23.70 26.78
C LYS A 198 12.72 -24.03 27.56
N GLU A 199 11.97 -22.99 27.94
CA GLU A 199 10.70 -23.16 28.67
C GLU A 199 9.49 -23.25 27.71
N GLU A 200 9.72 -23.14 26.39
CA GLU A 200 8.70 -23.24 25.34
C GLU A 200 7.48 -22.31 25.52
N LEU A 201 7.68 -21.18 26.20
CA LEU A 201 6.62 -20.20 26.47
C LEU A 201 6.29 -19.39 25.22
N LYS A 202 5.03 -18.99 25.09
CA LYS A 202 4.54 -18.10 24.03
C LYS A 202 4.49 -16.67 24.53
N CYS A 203 4.59 -15.71 23.59
CA CYS A 203 4.54 -14.28 23.91
C CYS A 203 3.31 -13.88 24.75
N LEU A 204 2.14 -14.45 24.42
CA LEU A 204 0.88 -14.14 25.08
C LEU A 204 0.70 -14.84 26.44
N ASP A 205 1.64 -15.67 26.87
CA ASP A 205 1.60 -16.24 28.23
C ASP A 205 1.92 -15.15 29.25
N CYS A 206 2.89 -14.28 28.95
CA CYS A 206 3.29 -13.15 29.79
C CYS A 206 2.75 -11.79 29.34
N HIS A 207 2.53 -11.57 28.04
CA HIS A 207 2.14 -10.27 27.49
C HIS A 207 0.64 -10.16 27.18
N THR A 208 0.11 -8.94 27.28
CA THR A 208 -1.22 -8.58 26.76
C THR A 208 -1.09 -7.99 25.36
N LEU A 209 -2.06 -8.29 24.51
CA LEU A 209 -2.14 -7.73 23.18
C LEU A 209 -2.89 -6.39 23.25
N GLN A 210 -2.13 -5.29 23.23
CA GLN A 210 -2.63 -3.92 23.29
C GLN A 210 -1.77 -3.03 22.37
N GLU A 211 -2.14 -1.75 22.16
CA GLU A 211 -1.35 -0.81 21.35
C GLU A 211 0.11 -0.72 21.79
N ARG A 212 0.36 -0.88 23.09
CA ARG A 212 1.67 -1.19 23.65
C ARG A 212 1.55 -2.51 24.41
N PRO A 213 2.24 -3.59 24.01
CA PRO A 213 2.20 -4.84 24.73
C PRO A 213 2.58 -4.64 26.20
N GLY A 214 1.62 -4.86 27.10
CA GLY A 214 1.83 -4.76 28.54
C GLY A 214 2.29 -6.11 29.09
N LEU A 215 3.00 -6.09 30.23
CA LEU A 215 3.23 -7.30 31.01
C LEU A 215 1.98 -7.58 31.86
N LYS A 216 1.51 -8.82 31.91
CA LYS A 216 0.41 -9.20 32.81
C LYS A 216 0.84 -9.02 34.27
N ALA A 217 -0.10 -8.63 35.13
CA ALA A 217 0.16 -8.32 36.56
C ALA A 217 0.83 -9.46 37.36
N LYS A 218 0.69 -10.72 36.92
CA LYS A 218 1.32 -11.91 37.53
C LYS A 218 2.13 -12.73 36.51
N ALA A 219 2.83 -12.06 35.60
CA ALA A 219 3.56 -12.74 34.52
C ALA A 219 4.65 -13.69 35.04
N CYS A 220 5.30 -13.38 36.17
CA CYS A 220 6.37 -14.21 36.74
C CYS A 220 5.86 -15.12 37.87
N ALA A 221 5.07 -14.57 38.80
CA ALA A 221 4.55 -15.27 39.97
C ALA A 221 3.60 -16.43 39.66
N GLY A 222 3.16 -16.57 38.41
CA GLY A 222 2.38 -17.74 37.96
C GLY A 222 3.22 -19.01 37.76
N CYS A 223 4.54 -18.88 37.62
CA CYS A 223 5.46 -20.00 37.34
C CYS A 223 6.67 -20.03 38.29
N HIS A 224 7.06 -18.88 38.82
CA HIS A 224 8.12 -18.77 39.83
C HIS A 224 7.47 -18.49 41.18
N GLU A 225 7.68 -19.38 42.15
CA GLU A 225 7.43 -19.05 43.54
C GLU A 225 8.45 -17.97 43.97
N ASP A 226 8.03 -17.04 44.84
CA ASP A 226 8.88 -15.95 45.31
C ASP A 226 10.13 -16.50 46.01
N GLU A 227 11.21 -16.72 45.25
CA GLU A 227 12.54 -16.87 45.83
C GLU A 227 13.07 -15.47 46.14
N ASN A 228 12.94 -15.13 47.43
CA ASN A 228 13.55 -13.98 48.14
C ASN A 228 14.73 -13.32 47.41
#